data_AF-A0A2I0EPC6-F1
#
_entry.id   AF-A0A2I0EPC6-F1
#
_cell.length_a   1.000
_cell.length_b   1.000
_cell.length_c   1.000
_cell.angle_alpha   90.00
_cell.angle_beta   90.00
_cell.angle_gamma   90.00
#
_symmetry.space_group_name_H-M   'P 1'
#
loop_
_entity.id
_entity.type
_entity.pdbx_description
1 polymer ?
#
loop_
_entity_poly.entity_id
_entity_poly.type
_entity_poly.pdbx_seq_one_letter_code
_entity_poly.pdbx_strand_id
1 'polypeptide(L)'
;MGQAKSRGTKEQREAEAKKRRLEKLNISERPIEEIYKEFDLPNDSEFLGYIINIVESDEFVAKFEDTPDQTNIAYAKIPDLGLRFEDFSEALDIAKKVAEKYKTDICFLFETSDQFRVIPTFTVNLADFAH
;
A
#
# COMPACT_ATOMS: atom_id res chain seq x y z
N MET A 1 4.49 -6.83 -45.27
CA MET A 1 3.14 -6.92 -44.68
C MET A 1 3.27 -7.25 -43.20
N GLY A 2 2.72 -6.40 -42.32
CA GLY A 2 2.27 -6.75 -40.97
C GLY A 2 3.30 -7.04 -39.87
N GLN A 3 4.09 -6.06 -39.46
CA GLN A 3 4.74 -6.08 -38.14
C GLN A 3 3.67 -5.91 -37.05
N ALA A 4 3.24 -6.98 -36.38
CA ALA A 4 2.30 -6.88 -35.27
C ALA A 4 2.36 -8.13 -34.39
N LYS A 5 3.36 -8.25 -33.51
CA LYS A 5 3.34 -9.24 -32.41
C LYS A 5 4.41 -9.02 -31.32
N SER A 6 4.60 -7.76 -30.91
CA SER A 6 5.22 -7.46 -29.60
C SER A 6 4.41 -6.38 -28.89
N ARG A 7 3.15 -6.69 -28.59
CA ARG A 7 2.38 -5.95 -27.60
C ARG A 7 2.55 -6.71 -26.29
N GLY A 8 3.38 -6.17 -25.39
CA GLY A 8 3.49 -6.67 -24.03
C GLY A 8 2.10 -6.91 -23.44
N THR A 9 1.99 -8.01 -22.70
CA THR A 9 0.74 -8.47 -22.05
C THR A 9 0.18 -7.34 -21.18
N LYS A 10 -1.13 -7.37 -20.93
CA LYS A 10 -1.83 -6.32 -20.16
C LYS A 10 -1.12 -6.06 -18.81
N GLU A 11 -0.72 -7.15 -18.15
CA GLU A 11 0.13 -7.18 -16.95
C GLU A 11 1.46 -6.41 -17.09
N GLN A 12 2.15 -6.52 -18.23
CA GLN A 12 3.41 -5.78 -18.46
C GLN A 12 3.20 -4.27 -18.59
N ARG A 13 2.05 -3.84 -19.12
CA ARG A 13 1.73 -2.40 -19.19
C ARG A 13 1.27 -1.84 -17.85
N GLU A 14 0.55 -2.63 -17.07
CA GLU A 14 0.11 -2.27 -15.71
C GLU A 14 1.32 -2.18 -14.78
N ALA A 15 2.26 -3.13 -14.86
CA ALA A 15 3.53 -3.09 -14.14
C ALA A 15 4.39 -1.88 -14.53
N GLU A 16 4.52 -1.55 -15.82
CA GLU A 16 5.32 -0.39 -16.25
C GLU A 16 4.69 0.95 -15.84
N ALA A 17 3.36 1.06 -15.86
CA ALA A 17 2.65 2.26 -15.41
C ALA A 17 2.75 2.43 -13.88
N LYS A 18 2.65 1.34 -13.12
CA LYS A 18 2.83 1.31 -11.66
C LYS A 18 4.26 1.71 -11.29
N LYS A 19 5.25 1.14 -11.98
CA LYS A 19 6.68 1.49 -11.85
C LYS A 19 6.98 2.97 -12.09
N ARG A 20 6.49 3.53 -13.20
CA ARG A 20 6.69 4.96 -13.51
C ARG A 20 6.04 5.91 -12.49
N ARG A 21 4.92 5.52 -11.86
CA ARG A 21 4.29 6.30 -10.78
C ARG A 21 5.08 6.23 -9.48
N LEU A 22 5.63 5.06 -9.15
CA LEU A 22 6.41 4.82 -7.94
C LEU A 22 7.79 5.49 -8.01
N GLU A 23 8.48 5.42 -9.16
CA GLU A 23 9.72 6.17 -9.42
C GLU A 23 9.51 7.68 -9.26
N LYS A 24 8.35 8.20 -9.68
CA LYS A 24 7.98 9.62 -9.50
C LYS A 24 7.80 10.02 -8.04
N LEU A 25 7.46 9.07 -7.17
CA LEU A 25 7.29 9.30 -5.73
C LEU A 25 8.58 9.01 -4.94
N ASN A 26 9.69 8.67 -5.62
CA ASN A 26 10.95 8.23 -5.00
C ASN A 26 10.77 6.99 -4.10
N ILE A 27 9.71 6.22 -4.36
CA ILE A 27 9.38 5.00 -3.65
C ILE A 27 10.10 3.89 -4.39
N SER A 28 11.17 3.39 -3.79
CA SER A 28 11.89 2.25 -4.34
C SER A 28 10.94 1.05 -4.37
N GLU A 29 10.50 0.65 -5.55
CA GLU A 29 9.89 -0.67 -5.74
C GLU A 29 10.92 -1.71 -5.32
N ARG A 30 10.85 -2.14 -4.06
CA ARG A 30 11.48 -3.39 -3.68
C ARG A 30 10.65 -4.48 -4.38
N PRO A 31 11.28 -5.37 -5.17
CA PRO A 31 10.60 -6.54 -5.69
C PRO A 31 9.90 -7.25 -4.55
N ILE A 32 8.65 -7.66 -4.73
CA ILE A 32 7.93 -8.37 -3.66
C ILE A 32 8.70 -9.63 -3.19
N GLU A 33 9.45 -10.25 -4.11
CA GLU A 33 10.38 -11.36 -3.85
C GLU A 33 11.52 -11.01 -2.87
N GLU A 34 12.02 -9.78 -2.91
CA GLU A 34 13.02 -9.30 -1.94
C GLU A 34 12.37 -9.10 -0.56
N ILE A 35 11.11 -8.66 -0.51
CA ILE A 35 10.35 -8.55 0.73
C ILE A 35 10.08 -9.92 1.34
N TYR A 36 9.70 -10.93 0.53
CA TYR A 36 9.55 -12.30 1.03
C TYR A 36 10.83 -12.83 1.68
N LYS A 37 12.00 -12.56 1.08
CA LYS A 37 13.31 -12.97 1.61
C LYS A 37 13.76 -12.17 2.83
N GLU A 38 13.58 -10.85 2.81
CA GLU A 38 14.02 -9.95 3.89
C GLU A 38 13.24 -10.21 5.19
N PHE A 39 11.95 -10.51 5.07
CA PHE A 39 11.06 -10.71 6.22
C PHE A 39 10.82 -12.18 6.58
N ASP A 40 11.59 -13.11 5.98
CA ASP A 40 11.49 -14.56 6.20
C ASP A 40 10.04 -15.05 6.11
N LEU A 41 9.30 -14.55 5.12
CA LEU A 41 7.89 -14.88 4.96
C LEU A 41 7.75 -16.33 4.48
N PRO A 42 6.82 -17.12 5.05
CA PRO A 42 6.52 -18.47 4.57
C PRO A 42 6.23 -18.48 3.06
N ASN A 43 6.60 -19.56 2.36
CA ASN A 43 6.29 -19.70 0.93
C ASN A 43 4.78 -19.73 0.62
N ASP A 44 3.95 -19.97 1.63
CA ASP A 44 2.48 -19.95 1.54
C ASP A 44 1.90 -18.55 1.79
N SER A 45 2.74 -17.53 1.97
CA SER A 45 2.30 -16.18 2.25
C SER A 45 1.70 -15.55 1.00
N GLU A 46 0.44 -15.13 1.07
CA GLU A 46 -0.25 -14.41 0.01
C GLU A 46 -0.25 -12.91 0.30
N PHE A 47 0.13 -12.11 -0.69
CA PHE A 47 0.02 -10.66 -0.59
C PHE A 47 -1.43 -10.22 -0.83
N LEU A 48 -2.03 -9.63 0.20
CA LEU A 48 -3.43 -9.18 0.16
C LEU A 48 -3.60 -7.72 -0.26
N GLY A 49 -2.53 -6.92 -0.22
CA GLY A 49 -2.58 -5.51 -0.60
C GLY A 49 -1.90 -4.58 0.39
N TYR A 50 -2.21 -3.30 0.25
CA TYR A 50 -1.71 -2.22 1.10
C TYR A 50 -2.75 -1.90 2.17
N ILE A 51 -2.29 -1.66 3.40
CA ILE A 51 -3.10 -1.15 4.51
C ILE A 51 -2.41 0.07 5.11
N ILE A 52 -3.17 0.85 5.87
CA ILE A 52 -2.68 2.08 6.49
C ILE A 52 -2.62 1.88 7.99
N ASN A 53 -1.42 1.97 8.56
CA ASN A 53 -1.15 1.86 9.99
C ASN A 53 -0.90 3.24 10.60
N ILE A 54 -1.44 3.45 11.79
CA ILE A 54 -1.19 4.58 12.67
C ILE A 54 -0.17 4.13 13.70
N VAL A 55 1.06 4.61 13.53
CA VAL A 55 2.25 4.13 14.26
C VAL A 55 2.13 4.37 15.76
N GLU A 56 1.47 5.46 16.16
CA GLU A 56 1.38 5.87 17.57
C GLU A 56 0.43 4.98 18.38
N SER A 57 -0.65 4.50 17.75
CA SER A 57 -1.70 3.72 18.41
C SER A 57 -1.67 2.23 18.05
N ASP A 58 -0.81 1.84 17.10
CA ASP A 58 -0.80 0.51 16.48
C ASP A 58 -2.17 0.10 15.93
N GLU A 59 -2.84 1.06 15.29
CA GLU A 59 -4.18 0.90 14.72
C GLU A 59 -4.14 0.99 13.20
N PHE A 60 -5.11 0.35 12.56
CA PHE A 60 -5.25 0.33 11.11
C PHE A 60 -6.51 1.09 10.69
N VAL A 61 -6.44 1.82 9.58
CA VAL A 61 -7.63 2.44 9.00
C VAL A 61 -8.55 1.33 8.50
N ALA A 62 -9.72 1.18 9.12
CA ALA A 62 -10.72 0.17 8.76
C ALA A 62 -11.80 0.72 7.82
N LYS A 63 -12.08 2.02 7.90
CA LYS A 63 -13.01 2.71 7.01
C LYS A 63 -12.55 4.13 6.79
N PHE A 64 -12.73 4.61 5.57
CA PHE A 64 -12.51 6.00 5.21
C PHE A 64 -13.65 6.48 4.33
N GLU A 65 -14.31 7.56 4.73
CA GLU A 65 -15.37 8.23 3.97
C GLU A 65 -15.09 9.73 3.99
N ASP A 66 -14.79 10.28 2.82
CA ASP A 66 -14.62 11.73 2.66
C ASP A 66 -15.86 12.28 1.94
N THR A 67 -16.55 13.19 2.62
CA THR A 67 -17.68 13.94 2.06
C THR A 67 -17.38 15.43 2.16
N PRO A 68 -18.03 16.29 1.35
CA PRO A 68 -17.77 17.73 1.40
C PRO A 68 -17.95 18.38 2.78
N ASP A 69 -18.84 17.82 3.60
CA ASP A 69 -19.18 18.33 4.93
C ASP A 69 -18.37 17.67 6.06
N GLN A 70 -17.90 16.44 5.87
CA GLN A 70 -17.21 15.68 6.90
C GLN A 70 -16.31 14.57 6.34
N THR A 71 -15.16 14.38 7.00
CA THR A 71 -14.29 13.20 6.83
C THR A 71 -14.52 12.26 8.00
N ASN A 72 -14.99 11.05 7.73
CA ASN A 72 -15.21 10.01 8.73
C ASN A 72 -14.18 8.90 8.55
N ILE A 73 -13.45 8.58 9.63
CA ILE A 73 -12.39 7.58 9.61
C ILE A 73 -12.61 6.64 10.79
N ALA A 74 -12.67 5.34 10.51
CA ALA A 74 -12.75 4.31 11.53
C ALA A 74 -11.41 3.58 11.61
N TYR A 75 -11.02 3.23 12.84
CA TYR A 75 -9.77 2.53 13.12
C TYR A 75 -10.06 1.15 13.73
N ALA A 76 -9.20 0.17 13.45
CA ALA A 76 -9.26 -1.16 14.02
C ALA A 76 -7.87 -1.60 14.49
N LYS A 77 -7.81 -2.39 15.56
CA LYS A 77 -6.55 -2.94 16.09
C LYS A 77 -6.08 -4.21 15.39
N ILE A 78 -6.94 -4.78 14.55
CA ILE A 78 -6.66 -6.04 13.86
C ILE A 78 -6.42 -5.71 12.39
N PRO A 79 -5.29 -6.13 11.80
CA PRO A 79 -4.96 -5.78 10.42
C PRO A 79 -5.92 -6.39 9.39
N ASP A 80 -6.54 -7.53 9.72
CA ASP A 80 -7.58 -8.16 8.88
C ASP A 80 -8.77 -7.24 8.61
N LEU A 81 -9.17 -6.46 9.62
CA LEU A 81 -10.26 -5.49 9.55
C LEU A 81 -9.84 -4.15 8.91
N GLY A 82 -8.56 -4.01 8.57
CA GLY A 82 -8.04 -2.85 7.87
C GLY A 82 -8.61 -2.75 6.46
N LEU A 83 -8.82 -1.51 6.02
CA LEU A 83 -9.17 -1.18 4.65
C LEU A 83 -7.97 -1.53 3.76
N ARG A 84 -8.19 -2.50 2.86
CA ARG A 84 -7.19 -3.00 1.93
C ARG A 84 -7.29 -2.24 0.62
N PHE A 85 -6.14 -1.90 0.08
CA PHE A 85 -6.01 -1.25 -1.22
C PHE A 85 -5.18 -2.14 -2.13
N GLU A 86 -5.57 -2.27 -3.39
CA GLU A 86 -4.79 -2.98 -4.42
C GLU A 86 -3.66 -2.09 -4.98
N ASP A 87 -3.88 -0.78 -4.96
CA ASP A 87 -2.98 0.22 -5.48
C ASP A 87 -2.37 1.09 -4.37
N PHE A 88 -1.04 1.20 -4.39
CA PHE A 88 -0.30 2.06 -3.48
C PHE A 88 -0.74 3.53 -3.58
N SER A 89 -1.11 3.99 -4.77
CA SER A 89 -1.55 5.38 -4.97
C SER A 89 -2.86 5.68 -4.23
N GLU A 90 -3.79 4.72 -4.19
CA GLU A 90 -5.04 4.87 -3.44
C GLU A 90 -4.77 4.88 -1.93
N ALA A 91 -3.95 3.92 -1.46
CA ALA A 91 -3.52 3.89 -0.07
C ALA A 91 -2.82 5.20 0.33
N LEU A 92 -1.98 5.76 -0.54
CA LEU A 92 -1.26 7.02 -0.28
C LEU A 92 -2.19 8.22 -0.17
N ASP A 93 -3.21 8.33 -1.02
CA ASP A 93 -4.16 9.44 -0.96
C ASP A 93 -4.89 9.48 0.39
N ILE A 94 -5.39 8.33 0.82
CA ILE A 94 -6.05 8.18 2.12
C ILE A 94 -5.04 8.36 3.26
N ALA A 95 -3.86 7.78 3.15
CA ALA A 95 -2.84 7.87 4.20
C ALA A 95 -2.35 9.31 4.39
N LYS A 96 -2.31 10.15 3.34
CA LYS A 96 -2.02 11.58 3.48
C LYS A 96 -3.05 12.29 4.34
N LYS A 97 -4.35 12.01 4.15
CA LYS A 97 -5.44 12.58 4.95
C LYS A 97 -5.33 12.18 6.43
N VAL A 98 -4.97 10.92 6.68
CA VAL A 98 -4.74 10.41 8.05
C VAL A 98 -3.47 11.03 8.65
N ALA A 99 -2.42 11.21 7.83
CA ALA A 99 -1.14 11.81 8.20
C ALA A 99 -1.24 13.28 8.63
N GLU A 100 -2.34 13.97 8.31
CA GLU A 100 -2.60 15.33 8.81
C GLU A 100 -2.77 15.35 10.34
N LYS A 101 -3.16 14.22 10.94
CA LYS A 101 -3.45 14.10 12.37
C LYS A 101 -2.54 13.13 13.10
N TYR A 102 -2.07 12.07 12.44
CA TYR A 102 -1.34 10.98 13.09
C TYR A 102 -0.10 10.57 12.30
N LYS A 103 0.93 10.07 12.98
CA LYS A 103 2.04 9.44 12.26
C LYS A 103 1.55 8.17 11.57
N THR A 104 1.66 8.15 10.24
CA THR A 104 1.01 7.13 9.39
C THR A 104 2.02 6.43 8.51
N ASP A 105 1.98 5.10 8.51
CA ASP A 105 2.74 4.22 7.63
C ASP A 105 1.79 3.48 6.68
N ILE A 106 2.20 3.35 5.43
CA ILE A 106 1.60 2.39 4.51
C ILE A 106 2.36 1.08 4.68
N CYS A 107 1.61 0.00 4.89
CA CYS A 107 2.12 -1.33 5.14
C CYS A 107 1.62 -2.31 4.10
N PHE A 108 2.40 -3.36 3.84
CA PHE A 108 1.93 -4.54 3.14
C PHE A 108 1.23 -5.47 4.11
N LEU A 109 0.09 -6.00 3.68
CA LEU A 109 -0.62 -7.06 4.37
C LEU A 109 -0.36 -8.37 3.63
N PHE A 110 0.16 -9.34 4.38
CA PHE A 110 0.30 -10.72 3.93
C PHE A 110 -0.58 -11.61 4.79
N GLU A 111 -1.23 -12.57 4.16
CA GLU A 111 -1.90 -13.67 4.84
C GLU A 111 -1.01 -14.90 4.77
N THR A 112 -0.84 -15.57 5.90
CA THR A 112 -0.21 -16.89 5.99
C THR A 112 -1.25 -17.87 6.51
N SER A 113 -1.01 -19.17 6.38
CA SER A 113 -1.95 -20.19 6.84
C SER A 113 -2.26 -20.14 8.35
N ASP A 114 -1.47 -19.39 9.14
CA ASP A 114 -1.61 -19.26 10.60
C ASP A 114 -2.03 -17.85 11.05
N GLN A 115 -1.54 -16.80 10.39
CA GLN A 115 -1.77 -15.41 10.82
C GLN A 115 -1.55 -14.36 9.72
N PHE A 116 -2.08 -13.16 9.95
CA PHE A 116 -1.75 -11.98 9.15
C PHE A 116 -0.39 -11.40 9.55
N ARG A 117 0.39 -11.00 8.56
CA ARG A 117 1.68 -10.32 8.71
C ARG A 117 1.60 -8.93 8.09
N VAL A 118 1.96 -7.92 8.89
CA VAL A 118 2.01 -6.53 8.45
C VAL A 118 3.46 -6.10 8.36
N ILE A 119 3.84 -5.53 7.22
CA ILE A 119 5.21 -5.04 6.99
C ILE A 119 5.14 -3.55 6.62
N PRO A 120 5.66 -2.64 7.46
CA PRO A 120 5.70 -1.21 7.14
C PRO A 120 6.68 -0.94 6.00
N THR A 121 6.24 -0.22 4.98
CA THR A 121 7.00 -0.05 3.73
C THR A 121 7.23 1.39 3.35
N PHE A 122 6.31 2.28 3.70
CA PHE A 122 6.46 3.71 3.42
C PHE A 122 5.85 4.55 4.54
N THR A 123 6.69 5.37 5.18
CA THR A 123 6.21 6.38 6.13
C THR A 123 5.72 7.61 5.39
N VAL A 124 4.46 7.96 5.64
CA VAL A 124 3.86 9.15 5.04
C VAL A 124 4.31 10.38 5.81
N ASN A 125 5.09 11.22 5.15
CA ASN A 125 5.49 12.52 5.66
C ASN A 125 4.95 13.61 4.72
N LEU A 126 4.06 14.44 5.24
CA LEU A 126 3.38 15.47 4.45
C LEU A 126 4.34 16.52 3.86
N ALA A 127 5.49 16.75 4.51
CA ALA A 127 6.50 17.68 4.03
C ALA A 127 7.10 17.25 2.68
N ASP A 128 7.17 15.94 2.40
CA ASP A 128 7.68 15.42 1.13
C ASP A 128 6.75 15.71 -0.07
N PHE A 129 5.53 16.18 0.19
CA PHE A 129 4.53 16.49 -0.84
C PHE A 129 4.19 17.97 -0.97
N ALA A 130 4.79 18.84 -0.15
CA ALA A 130 4.61 20.28 -0.21
C ALA A 130 5.56 20.88 -1.26
N HIS A 131 5.12 20.90 -2.53
CA HIS A 131 5.82 21.55 -3.65
C HIS A 131 5.04 22.74 -4.20
#